data_AF-A0A835RB67-F1
#
_entry.id   AF-A0A835RB67-F1
#
_cell.length_a   1.000
_cell.length_b   1.000
_cell.length_c   1.000
_cell.angle_alpha   90.00
_cell.angle_beta   90.00
_cell.angle_gamma   90.00
#
_symmetry.space_group_name_H-M   'P 1'
#
loop_
_entity.id
_entity.type
_entity.pdbx_description
1 polymer ?
#
loop_
_entity_poly.entity_id
_entity_poly.type
_entity_poly.pdbx_seq_one_letter_code
_entity_poly.pdbx_strand_id
1 'polypeptide(L)'
;MYSLVRRCWSRCLLMNLPRCLFGSSSCGEIAIVAGGSDKNGHVLKCAEMYNSESGRWETLPDMNMPRKMCSGFSWMGNFYVIGGMSSHTDSLTCGEEYNLEARTWRRIQNMYPGGNRATHQSPPLVAVVNNQLYAADQSTNVVKKYDKVNNTWNVIKPLPVRADSYNGWGLAFKACGDKLLVIGGHRGLKVKSLFCILGILRIEIMEDQSGM
;
A
#
# COMPACT_ATOMS: atom_id res chain seq x y z
N MET A 1 -1.59 -19.18 -5.98
CA MET A 1 -0.22 -18.75 -6.32
C MET A 1 0.02 -18.97 -7.81
N TYR A 2 0.70 -18.06 -8.49
CA TYR A 2 1.04 -18.22 -9.91
C TYR A 2 2.49 -18.69 -10.05
N SER A 3 2.73 -19.76 -10.80
CA SER A 3 4.08 -20.22 -11.12
C SER A 3 4.53 -19.63 -12.45
N LEU A 4 5.62 -18.86 -12.44
CA LEU A 4 6.22 -18.32 -13.68
C LEU A 4 6.76 -19.44 -14.60
N VAL A 5 7.30 -20.50 -14.01
CA VAL A 5 7.86 -21.65 -14.74
C VAL A 5 6.75 -22.47 -15.40
N ARG A 6 5.69 -22.80 -14.63
CA ARG A 6 4.58 -23.64 -15.13
C ARG A 6 3.49 -22.84 -15.84
N ARG A 7 3.54 -21.51 -15.79
CA ARG A 7 2.57 -20.56 -16.34
C ARG A 7 1.13 -20.84 -15.93
N CYS A 8 0.92 -21.37 -14.73
CA CYS A 8 -0.38 -21.77 -14.23
C CYS A 8 -0.63 -21.30 -12.79
N TRP A 9 -1.90 -21.21 -12.44
CA TRP A 9 -2.35 -20.92 -11.08
C TRP A 9 -2.54 -22.22 -10.30
N SER A 10 -2.06 -22.24 -9.06
CA SER A 10 -2.37 -23.26 -8.07
C SER A 10 -3.14 -22.65 -6.90
N ARG A 11 -3.99 -23.47 -6.27
CA ARG A 11 -4.70 -23.09 -5.05
C ARG A 11 -3.75 -23.24 -3.86
N CYS A 12 -3.71 -22.24 -2.99
CA CYS A 12 -3.02 -22.30 -1.70
C CYS A 12 -4.03 -22.57 -0.59
N LEU A 13 -3.55 -22.90 0.61
CA LEU A 13 -4.40 -22.91 1.79
C LEU A 13 -5.09 -21.55 1.94
N LEU A 14 -6.37 -21.60 2.31
CA LEU A 14 -7.17 -20.41 2.52
C LEU A 14 -6.67 -19.71 3.79
N MET A 15 -6.83 -18.39 3.82
CA MET A 15 -6.68 -17.61 5.04
C MET A 15 -7.59 -18.16 6.14
N ASN A 16 -7.19 -18.01 7.40
CA ASN A 16 -8.00 -18.43 8.54
C ASN A 16 -9.28 -17.61 8.63
N LEU A 17 -9.20 -16.31 8.32
CA LEU A 17 -10.35 -15.43 8.25
C LEU A 17 -10.48 -14.79 6.86
N PRO A 18 -11.50 -15.18 6.06
CA PRO A 18 -11.81 -14.53 4.80
C PRO A 18 -12.09 -13.04 4.98
N ARG A 19 -11.44 -12.22 4.14
CA ARG A 19 -11.49 -10.76 4.24
C ARG A 19 -11.31 -10.08 2.89
N CYS A 20 -11.75 -8.84 2.78
CA CYS A 20 -11.47 -7.95 1.65
C CYS A 20 -10.97 -6.59 2.15
N LEU A 21 -10.44 -5.75 1.25
CA LEU A 21 -10.03 -4.37 1.56
C LEU A 21 -8.93 -4.26 2.65
N PHE A 22 -8.11 -5.29 2.79
CA PHE A 22 -7.00 -5.37 3.75
C PHE A 22 -5.71 -4.80 3.15
N GLY A 23 -4.82 -4.34 4.03
CA GLY A 23 -3.45 -4.03 3.66
C GLY A 23 -2.64 -5.32 3.51
N SER A 24 -1.75 -5.39 2.53
CA SER A 24 -0.89 -6.55 2.35
C SER A 24 0.48 -6.17 1.82
N SER A 25 1.48 -6.99 2.12
CA SER A 25 2.84 -6.89 1.58
C SER A 25 3.53 -8.25 1.69
N SER A 26 4.65 -8.39 1.00
CA SER A 26 5.51 -9.56 1.06
C SER A 26 6.97 -9.16 1.20
N CYS A 27 7.73 -9.97 1.94
CA CYS A 27 9.18 -9.86 2.08
C CYS A 27 9.77 -11.27 2.05
N GLY A 28 10.51 -11.61 1.00
CA GLY A 28 10.97 -12.98 0.76
C GLY A 28 9.79 -13.96 0.69
N GLU A 29 9.88 -15.03 1.47
CA GLU A 29 8.88 -16.11 1.55
C GLU A 29 7.67 -15.77 2.44
N ILE A 30 7.64 -14.57 3.02
CA ILE A 30 6.59 -14.15 3.94
C ILE A 30 5.66 -13.18 3.24
N ALA A 31 4.35 -13.44 3.29
CA ALA A 31 3.30 -12.48 2.96
C ALA A 31 2.49 -12.16 4.21
N ILE A 32 2.25 -10.88 4.49
CA ILE A 32 1.44 -10.42 5.63
C ILE A 32 0.21 -9.71 5.09
N VAL A 33 -0.93 -9.98 5.72
CA VAL A 33 -2.21 -9.32 5.47
C VAL A 33 -2.75 -8.78 6.80
N ALA A 34 -3.24 -7.55 6.80
CA ALA A 34 -3.69 -6.88 8.02
C ALA A 34 -4.98 -6.10 7.80
N GLY A 35 -5.91 -6.24 8.74
CA GLY A 35 -7.20 -5.58 8.71
C GLY A 35 -8.13 -6.11 7.63
N GLY A 36 -8.85 -5.22 6.95
CA GLY A 36 -9.91 -5.54 6.01
C GLY A 36 -11.28 -5.63 6.68
N SER A 37 -12.24 -6.18 5.95
CA SER A 37 -13.57 -6.50 6.44
C SER A 37 -13.95 -7.95 6.19
N ASP A 38 -14.65 -8.56 7.14
CA ASP A 38 -15.20 -9.91 6.99
C ASP A 38 -16.46 -9.93 6.09
N LYS A 39 -17.05 -11.11 5.90
CA LYS A 39 -18.27 -11.32 5.11
C LYS A 39 -19.50 -10.55 5.64
N ASN A 40 -19.50 -10.16 6.91
CA ASN A 40 -20.57 -9.41 7.56
C ASN A 40 -20.30 -7.89 7.54
N GLY A 41 -19.15 -7.47 6.97
CA GLY A 41 -18.74 -6.08 6.92
C GLY A 41 -18.07 -5.56 8.20
N HIS A 42 -17.76 -6.43 9.17
CA HIS A 42 -17.03 -6.01 10.37
C HIS A 42 -15.59 -5.65 10.01
N VAL A 43 -15.16 -4.47 10.47
CA VAL A 43 -13.78 -4.02 10.26
C VAL A 43 -12.86 -4.77 11.21
N LEU A 44 -11.81 -5.37 10.66
CA LEU A 44 -10.95 -6.29 11.38
C LEU A 44 -9.71 -5.59 11.94
N LYS A 45 -9.29 -6.02 13.13
CA LYS A 45 -7.99 -5.70 13.75
C LYS A 45 -6.94 -6.80 13.57
N CYS A 46 -7.37 -8.01 13.21
CA CYS A 46 -6.49 -9.15 13.10
C CYS A 46 -5.58 -9.05 11.86
N ALA A 47 -4.43 -9.68 11.97
CA ALA A 47 -3.48 -9.85 10.89
C ALA A 47 -3.08 -11.32 10.78
N GLU A 48 -2.71 -11.73 9.58
CA GLU A 48 -2.26 -13.09 9.29
C GLU A 48 -0.99 -13.02 8.46
N MET A 49 -0.12 -14.01 8.67
CA MET A 49 1.12 -14.19 7.94
C MET A 49 1.08 -15.53 7.21
N TYR A 50 1.45 -15.54 5.95
CA TYR A 50 1.64 -16.73 5.15
C TYR A 50 3.14 -16.93 4.93
N ASN A 51 3.62 -18.15 5.16
CA ASN A 51 4.97 -18.57 4.81
C ASN A 51 4.89 -19.54 3.63
N SER A 52 5.52 -19.19 2.49
CA SER A 52 5.45 -20.00 1.27
C SER A 52 6.22 -21.32 1.33
N GLU A 53 7.26 -21.43 2.15
CA GLU A 53 8.02 -22.68 2.33
C GLU A 53 7.20 -23.75 3.05
N SER A 54 6.54 -23.36 4.15
CA SER A 54 5.66 -24.25 4.92
C SER A 54 4.27 -24.39 4.29
N GLY A 55 3.88 -23.43 3.45
CA GLY A 55 2.55 -23.34 2.86
C GLY A 55 1.43 -23.04 3.86
N ARG A 56 1.77 -22.49 5.04
CA ARG A 56 0.83 -22.30 6.16
C ARG A 56 0.58 -20.84 6.47
N TRP A 57 -0.63 -20.59 6.97
CA TRP A 57 -1.03 -19.32 7.57
C TRP A 57 -0.83 -19.37 9.08
N GLU A 58 -0.41 -18.25 9.64
CA GLU A 58 -0.21 -18.02 11.06
C GLU A 58 -0.96 -16.75 11.47
N THR A 59 -1.74 -16.83 12.54
CA THR A 59 -2.40 -15.65 13.13
C THR A 59 -1.36 -14.81 13.87
N LEU A 60 -1.28 -13.52 13.54
CA LEU A 60 -0.45 -12.56 14.24
C LEU A 60 -1.24 -11.89 15.37
N PRO A 61 -0.57 -11.25 16.34
CA PRO A 61 -1.24 -10.38 17.30
C PRO A 61 -2.10 -9.32 16.59
N ASP A 62 -3.19 -8.94 17.23
CA ASP A 62 -4.07 -7.89 16.70
C ASP A 62 -3.35 -6.55 16.63
N MET A 63 -3.70 -5.76 15.61
CA MET A 63 -3.40 -4.34 15.55
C MET A 63 -4.10 -3.58 16.69
N ASN A 64 -3.63 -2.37 16.96
CA ASN A 64 -4.22 -1.47 17.94
C ASN A 64 -5.57 -0.92 17.46
N MET A 65 -5.75 -0.73 16.15
CA MET A 65 -6.98 -0.22 15.56
C MET A 65 -7.50 -1.15 14.45
N PRO A 66 -8.81 -1.44 14.39
CA PRO A 66 -9.37 -2.09 13.22
C PRO A 66 -9.25 -1.15 12.01
N ARG A 67 -9.01 -1.69 10.82
CA ARG A 67 -8.88 -0.88 9.61
C ARG A 67 -9.30 -1.64 8.36
N LYS A 68 -10.05 -0.99 7.45
CA LYS A 68 -10.31 -1.43 6.08
C LYS A 68 -9.94 -0.31 5.09
N MET A 69 -9.87 -0.63 3.80
CA MET A 69 -9.42 0.31 2.76
C MET A 69 -8.02 0.88 3.05
N CYS A 70 -7.16 0.05 3.63
CA CYS A 70 -5.81 0.43 4.05
C CYS A 70 -4.75 -0.19 3.12
N SER A 71 -3.51 0.28 3.25
CA SER A 71 -2.40 -0.20 2.44
C SER A 71 -1.28 -0.73 3.30
N GLY A 72 -0.84 -1.94 2.97
CA GLY A 72 0.30 -2.60 3.59
C GLY A 72 1.56 -2.42 2.76
N PHE A 73 2.72 -2.36 3.40
CA PHE A 73 4.02 -2.36 2.74
C PHE A 73 5.12 -2.85 3.69
N SER A 74 6.15 -3.48 3.13
CA SER A 74 7.34 -3.91 3.87
C SER A 74 8.40 -2.82 3.75
N TRP A 75 8.98 -2.40 4.87
CA TRP A 75 9.97 -1.33 4.90
C TRP A 75 10.92 -1.54 6.08
N MET A 76 12.23 -1.41 5.85
CA MET A 76 13.26 -1.54 6.90
C MET A 76 13.12 -2.82 7.76
N GLY A 77 12.76 -3.95 7.14
CA GLY A 77 12.59 -5.24 7.83
C GLY A 77 11.26 -5.42 8.58
N ASN A 78 10.40 -4.40 8.63
CA ASN A 78 9.11 -4.45 9.31
C ASN A 78 7.94 -4.38 8.31
N PHE A 79 6.75 -4.77 8.78
CA PHE A 79 5.51 -4.60 8.03
C PHE A 79 4.79 -3.36 8.52
N TYR A 80 4.32 -2.51 7.61
CA TYR A 80 3.57 -1.30 7.93
C TYR A 80 2.20 -1.36 7.30
N VAL A 81 1.21 -0.77 7.96
CA VAL A 81 -0.13 -0.54 7.42
C VAL A 81 -0.57 0.88 7.71
N ILE A 82 -1.04 1.61 6.69
CA ILE A 82 -1.42 3.02 6.81
C ILE A 82 -2.79 3.32 6.20
N GLY A 83 -3.36 4.44 6.63
CA GLY A 83 -4.64 4.97 6.17
C GLY A 83 -5.80 4.00 6.39
N GLY A 84 -6.81 4.13 5.55
CA GLY A 84 -8.07 3.39 5.68
C GLY A 84 -8.97 3.95 6.77
N MET A 85 -9.98 3.17 7.14
CA MET A 85 -11.04 3.57 8.05
C MET A 85 -11.27 2.49 9.10
N SER A 86 -11.48 2.88 10.36
CA SER A 86 -11.85 1.97 11.45
C SER A 86 -13.34 1.65 11.49
N SER A 87 -14.17 2.50 10.88
CA SER A 87 -15.61 2.29 10.71
C SER A 87 -16.04 2.84 9.34
N HIS A 88 -17.34 2.99 9.10
CA HIS A 88 -17.83 3.64 7.87
C HIS A 88 -17.64 5.16 7.88
N THR A 89 -17.48 5.76 9.05
CA THR A 89 -17.36 7.21 9.24
C THR A 89 -15.98 7.60 9.75
N ASP A 90 -15.26 6.68 10.39
CA ASP A 90 -14.06 7.01 11.15
C ASP A 90 -12.80 6.67 10.37
N SER A 91 -12.13 7.75 10.04
CA SER A 91 -10.99 7.80 9.17
C SER A 91 -9.69 7.79 9.94
N LEU A 92 -8.75 6.91 9.58
CA LEU A 92 -7.50 6.77 10.32
C LEU A 92 -6.40 7.65 9.72
N THR A 93 -5.80 8.47 10.57
CA THR A 93 -4.56 9.20 10.27
C THR A 93 -3.32 8.46 10.73
N CYS A 94 -3.46 7.49 11.65
CA CYS A 94 -2.35 6.71 12.17
C CYS A 94 -1.96 5.55 11.25
N GLY A 95 -0.66 5.30 11.20
CA GLY A 95 -0.09 4.06 10.70
C GLY A 95 0.19 3.10 11.84
N GLU A 96 0.43 1.84 11.51
CA GLU A 96 0.90 0.84 12.45
C GLU A 96 2.05 0.05 11.84
N GLU A 97 3.04 -0.26 12.66
CA GLU A 97 4.22 -1.02 12.30
C GLU A 97 4.23 -2.31 13.11
N TYR A 98 4.34 -3.42 12.41
CA TYR A 98 4.59 -4.74 12.99
C TYR A 98 6.08 -5.06 12.90
N ASN A 99 6.69 -5.23 14.06
CA ASN A 99 8.04 -5.74 14.17
C ASN A 99 7.99 -7.28 14.11
N LEU A 100 8.63 -7.88 13.10
CA LEU A 100 8.59 -9.33 12.88
C LEU A 100 9.35 -10.12 13.95
N GLU A 101 10.42 -9.56 14.51
CA GLU A 101 11.27 -10.21 15.52
C GLU A 101 10.61 -10.15 16.90
N ALA A 102 10.21 -8.97 17.34
CA ALA A 102 9.52 -8.75 18.61
C ALA A 102 8.05 -9.22 18.57
N ARG A 103 7.51 -9.44 17.37
CA ARG A 103 6.12 -9.84 17.12
C ARG A 103 5.10 -8.90 17.75
N THR A 104 5.36 -7.59 17.72
CA THR A 104 4.50 -6.57 18.31
C THR A 104 4.12 -5.47 17.32
N TRP A 105 2.96 -4.86 17.57
CA TRP A 105 2.49 -3.69 16.83
C TRP A 105 2.81 -2.41 17.57
N ARG A 106 3.32 -1.42 16.85
CA ARG A 106 3.51 -0.04 17.32
C ARG A 106 2.65 0.90 16.49
N ARG A 107 1.85 1.73 17.15
CA ARG A 107 1.08 2.80 16.51
C ARG A 107 1.96 4.01 16.22
N ILE A 108 1.85 4.54 15.01
CA ILE A 108 2.52 5.77 14.54
C ILE A 108 1.43 6.82 14.28
N GLN A 109 1.30 7.76 15.20
CA GLN A 109 0.24 8.77 15.13
C GLN A 109 0.45 9.72 13.95
N ASN A 110 -0.62 10.09 13.25
CA ASN A 110 -0.59 11.02 12.12
C ASN A 110 0.37 10.66 10.97
N MET A 111 0.71 9.37 10.81
CA MET A 111 1.56 8.90 9.71
C MET A 111 0.96 9.17 8.33
N TYR A 112 -0.37 9.21 8.18
CA TYR A 112 -1.04 9.50 6.91
C TYR A 112 -2.26 10.42 7.10
N PRO A 113 -2.03 11.72 7.37
CA PRO A 113 -3.07 12.65 7.82
C PRO A 113 -4.02 13.12 6.71
N GLY A 114 -3.65 12.93 5.43
CA GLY A 114 -4.41 13.40 4.26
C GLY A 114 -5.35 12.35 3.64
N GLY A 115 -5.47 11.15 4.22
CA GLY A 115 -6.06 9.99 3.54
C GLY A 115 -7.57 9.87 3.58
N ASN A 116 -8.32 10.85 4.09
CA ASN A 116 -9.73 10.64 4.36
C ASN A 116 -10.54 11.95 4.46
N ARG A 117 -11.36 12.21 3.44
CA ARG A 117 -12.59 13.00 3.59
C ARG A 117 -13.80 12.41 2.84
N ALA A 118 -13.64 11.29 2.13
CA ALA A 118 -14.74 10.70 1.38
C ALA A 118 -14.64 9.17 1.30
N THR A 119 -15.79 8.50 1.47
CA THR A 119 -16.02 7.05 1.34
C THR A 119 -15.72 6.48 -0.05
N HIS A 120 -15.33 7.32 -1.02
CA HIS A 120 -15.13 6.98 -2.43
C HIS A 120 -13.67 7.07 -2.91
N GLN A 121 -12.71 7.31 -2.02
CA GLN A 121 -11.29 7.34 -2.38
C GLN A 121 -10.66 5.94 -2.35
N SER A 122 -9.68 5.71 -3.22
CA SER A 122 -8.87 4.49 -3.17
C SER A 122 -8.09 4.41 -1.86
N PRO A 123 -7.72 3.20 -1.40
CA PRO A 123 -6.71 3.04 -0.37
C PRO A 123 -5.41 3.81 -0.72
N PRO A 124 -4.59 4.17 0.28
CA PRO A 124 -3.33 4.88 0.04
C PRO A 124 -2.47 4.19 -1.01
N LEU A 125 -2.13 4.86 -2.09
CA LEU A 125 -1.34 4.28 -3.17
C LEU A 125 0.15 4.45 -2.84
N VAL A 126 0.74 3.45 -2.18
CA VAL A 126 2.12 3.52 -1.67
C VAL A 126 3.08 2.56 -2.36
N ALA A 127 4.35 2.94 -2.38
CA ALA A 127 5.46 2.12 -2.85
C ALA A 127 6.74 2.48 -2.11
N VAL A 128 7.57 1.48 -1.84
CA VAL A 128 8.90 1.65 -1.23
C VAL A 128 9.95 1.41 -2.31
N VAL A 129 10.82 2.38 -2.55
CA VAL A 129 11.93 2.32 -3.52
C VAL A 129 13.18 2.84 -2.85
N ASN A 130 14.30 2.14 -2.97
CA ASN A 130 15.60 2.52 -2.38
C ASN A 130 15.48 2.91 -0.89
N ASN A 131 14.73 2.09 -0.13
CA ASN A 131 14.44 2.31 1.28
C ASN A 131 13.72 3.63 1.61
N GLN A 132 13.06 4.25 0.63
CA GLN A 132 12.24 5.46 0.79
C GLN A 132 10.79 5.14 0.46
N LEU A 133 9.88 5.65 1.29
CA LEU A 133 8.44 5.46 1.12
C LEU A 133 7.84 6.61 0.32
N TYR A 134 7.07 6.26 -0.70
CA TYR A 134 6.35 7.20 -1.57
C TYR A 134 4.85 6.91 -1.58
N ALA A 135 4.06 7.95 -1.81
CA ALA A 135 2.63 7.86 -2.03
C ALA A 135 2.25 8.66 -3.28
N ALA A 136 1.36 8.11 -4.09
CA ALA A 136 0.60 8.87 -5.07
C ALA A 136 -0.59 9.51 -4.35
N ASP A 137 -0.56 10.84 -4.21
CA ASP A 137 -1.71 11.60 -3.74
C ASP A 137 -2.65 11.85 -4.91
N GLN A 138 -3.75 11.10 -4.93
CA GLN A 138 -4.77 11.20 -5.97
C GLN A 138 -5.51 12.55 -5.96
N SER A 139 -5.63 13.20 -4.80
CA SER A 139 -6.45 14.42 -4.66
C SER A 139 -5.80 15.64 -5.28
N THR A 140 -4.46 15.69 -5.21
CA THR A 140 -3.65 16.78 -5.76
C THR A 140 -2.82 16.35 -6.97
N ASN A 141 -2.93 15.08 -7.37
CA ASN A 141 -2.22 14.48 -8.49
C ASN A 141 -0.68 14.63 -8.41
N VAL A 142 -0.11 14.41 -7.22
CA VAL A 142 1.34 14.49 -6.99
C VAL A 142 1.90 13.23 -6.35
N VAL A 143 3.18 12.99 -6.54
CA VAL A 143 3.98 12.03 -5.77
C VAL A 143 4.49 12.74 -4.52
N LYS A 144 4.24 12.15 -3.35
CA LYS A 144 4.81 12.57 -2.07
C LYS A 144 5.83 11.54 -1.59
N LYS A 145 6.88 12.01 -0.93
CA LYS A 145 7.86 11.19 -0.21
C LYS A 145 7.65 11.37 1.29
N TYR A 146 7.69 10.27 2.03
CA TYR A 146 7.57 10.29 3.48
C TYR A 146 8.92 10.62 4.13
N ASP A 147 8.91 11.61 5.02
CA ASP A 147 10.00 11.95 5.93
C ASP A 147 9.75 11.26 7.28
N LYS A 148 10.58 10.27 7.58
CA LYS A 148 10.47 9.47 8.81
C LYS A 148 10.83 10.27 10.06
N VAL A 149 11.77 11.22 9.95
CA VAL A 149 12.28 11.98 11.10
C VAL A 149 11.19 12.94 11.59
N ASN A 150 10.56 13.63 10.64
CA ASN A 150 9.52 14.62 10.94
C ASN A 150 8.10 14.04 10.95
N ASN A 151 7.91 12.79 10.50
CA ASN A 151 6.60 12.14 10.34
C ASN A 151 5.67 12.96 9.41
N THR A 152 6.21 13.39 8.27
CA THR A 152 5.51 14.25 7.29
C THR A 152 5.62 13.71 5.87
N TRP A 153 4.73 14.17 4.99
CA TRP A 153 4.75 13.85 3.57
C TRP A 153 5.08 15.08 2.74
N ASN A 154 6.23 15.05 2.06
CA ASN A 154 6.73 16.16 1.25
C ASN A 154 6.40 15.91 -0.23
N VAL A 155 5.87 16.93 -0.91
CA VAL A 155 5.57 16.87 -2.34
C VAL A 155 6.88 16.83 -3.13
N ILE A 156 7.00 15.89 -4.07
CA ILE A 156 8.18 15.75 -4.92
C ILE A 156 7.90 16.28 -6.33
N LYS A 157 6.86 15.77 -6.98
CA LYS A 157 6.50 16.16 -8.36
C LYS A 157 5.07 15.75 -8.74
N PRO A 158 4.47 16.37 -9.77
CA PRO A 158 3.21 15.90 -10.33
C PRO A 158 3.28 14.46 -10.87
N LEU A 159 2.15 13.74 -10.84
CA LEU A 159 1.99 12.46 -11.50
C LEU A 159 1.80 12.66 -13.02
N PRO A 160 2.37 11.78 -13.86
CA PRO A 160 2.25 11.89 -15.32
C PRO A 160 0.85 11.49 -15.83
N VAL A 161 0.10 10.74 -15.01
CA VAL A 161 -1.26 10.30 -15.28
C VAL A 161 -2.16 10.94 -14.23
N ARG A 162 -3.33 11.43 -14.65
CA ARG A 162 -4.34 12.00 -13.77
C ARG A 162 -4.96 10.94 -12.86
N ALA A 163 -4.59 10.96 -11.59
CA ALA A 163 -5.11 10.10 -10.53
C ALA A 163 -6.43 10.64 -9.91
N ASP A 164 -6.76 11.91 -10.15
CA ASP A 164 -7.93 12.61 -9.63
C ASP A 164 -9.26 12.11 -10.22
N SER A 165 -9.25 11.68 -11.49
CA SER A 165 -10.46 11.44 -12.29
C SER A 165 -11.37 10.31 -11.78
N TYR A 166 -10.82 9.40 -10.96
CA TYR A 166 -11.56 8.33 -10.28
C TYR A 166 -11.14 8.21 -8.81
N ASN A 167 -10.74 9.30 -8.16
CA ASN A 167 -10.28 9.29 -6.77
C ASN A 167 -9.20 8.21 -6.48
N GLY A 168 -8.27 8.01 -7.42
CA GLY A 168 -7.20 7.01 -7.36
C GLY A 168 -7.58 5.59 -7.81
N TRP A 169 -8.86 5.29 -8.02
CA TRP A 169 -9.27 3.98 -8.54
C TRP A 169 -8.78 3.77 -9.98
N GLY A 170 -8.28 2.57 -10.27
CA GLY A 170 -7.71 2.23 -11.57
C GLY A 170 -6.26 2.71 -11.78
N LEU A 171 -5.64 3.30 -10.76
CA LEU A 171 -4.21 3.57 -10.74
C LEU A 171 -3.45 2.44 -10.01
N ALA A 172 -2.47 1.85 -10.67
CA ALA A 172 -1.46 1.02 -10.05
C ALA A 172 -0.21 1.86 -9.79
N PHE A 173 0.17 1.96 -8.52
CA PHE A 173 1.40 2.58 -8.05
C PHE A 173 2.26 1.52 -7.37
N LYS A 174 3.44 1.22 -7.93
CA LYS A 174 4.31 0.13 -7.48
C LYS A 174 5.79 0.45 -7.66
N ALA A 175 6.63 -0.17 -6.85
CA ALA A 175 8.07 -0.20 -7.07
C ALA A 175 8.41 -1.19 -8.20
N CYS A 176 9.39 -0.84 -9.03
CA CYS A 176 9.96 -1.70 -10.07
C CYS A 176 11.46 -1.45 -10.12
N GLY A 177 12.22 -2.30 -9.42
CA GLY A 177 13.65 -2.06 -9.19
C GLY A 177 13.88 -0.75 -8.43
N ASP A 178 14.66 0.14 -9.01
CA ASP A 178 15.00 1.47 -8.51
C ASP A 178 13.99 2.56 -8.92
N LYS A 179 12.85 2.19 -9.53
CA LYS A 179 11.88 3.12 -10.11
C LYS A 179 10.48 2.98 -9.52
N LEU A 180 9.71 4.07 -9.63
CA LEU A 180 8.28 4.07 -9.39
C LEU A 180 7.53 3.87 -10.70
N LEU A 181 6.73 2.82 -10.75
CA LEU A 181 5.85 2.50 -11.86
C LEU A 181 4.45 3.02 -11.55
N VAL A 182 3.90 3.79 -12.48
CA VAL A 182 2.55 4.35 -12.41
C VAL A 182 1.80 3.91 -13.66
N ILE A 183 0.77 3.08 -13.48
CA ILE A 183 -0.08 2.61 -14.58
C ILE A 183 -1.51 3.04 -14.29
N GLY A 184 -2.19 3.66 -15.25
CA GLY A 184 -3.58 4.06 -15.10
C GLY A 184 -4.23 4.43 -16.42
N GLY A 185 -5.55 4.56 -16.42
CA GLY A 185 -6.31 4.95 -17.61
C GLY A 185 -6.30 6.46 -17.83
N HIS A 186 -6.08 6.89 -19.08
CA HIS A 186 -6.28 8.28 -19.49
C HIS A 186 -7.72 8.47 -19.97
N ARG A 187 -8.45 9.48 -19.47
CA ARG A 187 -9.68 9.96 -20.10
C ARG A 187 -9.38 11.21 -20.94
N GLY A 188 -8.68 10.99 -22.05
CA GLY A 188 -8.70 11.91 -23.19
C GLY A 188 -9.80 11.44 -24.14
N LEU A 189 -10.63 12.35 -24.65
CA LEU A 189 -11.87 12.06 -25.41
C LEU A 189 -11.72 11.25 -26.72
N LYS A 190 -10.59 10.62 -26.99
CA LYS A 190 -10.40 9.69 -28.10
C LYS A 190 -9.43 8.60 -27.65
N VAL A 191 -9.95 7.45 -27.21
CA VAL A 191 -9.46 6.08 -27.46
C VAL A 191 -10.26 5.14 -26.55
N LYS A 192 -10.87 4.11 -27.15
CA LYS A 192 -11.56 3.03 -26.44
C LYS A 192 -10.57 2.30 -25.53
N SER A 193 -10.92 2.16 -24.26
CA SER A 193 -10.46 1.17 -23.29
C SER A 193 -9.16 0.44 -23.64
N LEU A 194 -8.01 1.10 -23.42
CA LEU A 194 -6.71 0.45 -23.39
C LEU A 194 -6.04 0.79 -22.04
N PHE A 195 -5.75 -0.22 -21.23
CA PHE A 195 -4.75 -0.08 -20.17
C PHE A 195 -3.43 0.21 -20.88
N CYS A 196 -2.94 1.43 -20.75
CA CYS A 196 -1.75 1.87 -21.45
C CYS A 196 -0.67 2.13 -20.39
N ILE A 197 0.50 1.49 -20.54
CA ILE A 197 1.69 1.80 -19.72
C ILE A 197 2.15 3.18 -20.17
N LEU A 198 1.57 4.24 -19.60
CA LEU A 198 1.75 5.61 -20.05
C LEU A 198 2.94 6.32 -19.40
N GLY A 199 3.63 5.65 -18.47
CA GLY A 199 4.87 6.19 -17.92
C GLY A 199 5.55 5.25 -16.94
N ILE A 200 6.78 4.84 -17.25
CA ILE A 200 7.74 4.45 -16.23
C ILE A 200 8.27 5.76 -15.68
N LEU A 201 7.94 6.10 -14.43
CA LEU A 201 8.55 7.26 -13.81
C LEU A 201 9.99 6.86 -13.47
N ARG A 202 10.96 7.31 -14.28
CA ARG A 202 12.33 7.42 -13.78
C ARG A 202 12.31 8.55 -12.76
N ILE A 203 12.33 8.20 -11.48
CA ILE A 203 12.84 9.13 -10.49
C ILE A 203 14.34 8.90 -10.51
N GLU A 204 15.05 9.65 -11.35
CA GLU A 204 16.46 9.89 -11.07
C GLU A 204 16.47 10.68 -9.77
N ILE A 205 16.70 9.99 -8.66
CA ILE A 205 17.04 10.63 -7.41
C ILE A 205 18.43 11.19 -7.68
N MET A 206 18.51 12.42 -8.18
CA MET A 206 19.76 13.18 -8.13
C MET A 206 20.00 13.37 -6.64
N GLU A 207 20.88 12.55 -6.07
CA GLU A 207 21.52 12.87 -4.81
C GLU A 207 22.19 14.23 -5.03
N ASP A 208 21.77 15.22 -4.24
CA ASP A 208 22.38 16.53 -4.23
C ASP A 208 23.83 16.36 -3.78
N GLN A 209 24.76 16.30 -4.74
CA GLN A 209 26.17 16.45 -4.45
C GLN A 209 26.45 17.93 -4.19
N SER A 210 26.02 18.42 -3.04
CA SER A 210 26.50 19.67 -2.46
C SER A 210 27.37 19.33 -1.25
N GLY A 211 28.57 18.85 -1.56
CA GLY A 211 29.62 18.57 -0.59
C GLY A 211 31.00 18.81 -1.20
N MET A 212 31.42 20.07 -1.24
CA MET A 212 32.81 20.49 -1.05
C MET A 212 32.86 21.92 -0.53
#